data_AF-A0AA37NRE9-F1
#
_entry.id   AF-A0AA37NRE9-F1
#
_cell.length_a   1.000
_cell.length_b   1.000
_cell.length_c   1.000
_cell.angle_alpha   90.00
_cell.angle_beta   90.00
_cell.angle_gamma   90.00
#
_symmetry.space_group_name_H-M   'P 1'
#
loop_
_entity.id
_entity.type
_entity.pdbx_description
1 polymer ?
#
loop_
_entity_poly.entity_id
_entity_poly.type
_entity_poly.pdbx_seq_one_letter_code
_entity_poly.pdbx_strand_id
1 'polypeptide(L)'
;MKEDDTYKKLKPVQPGLNIYTGAMNQNIVSMQQANFGLRLAMLVAEADKQQKTIDEVTVGSSNTLLKRQLLGNAKVETTANGYKITFDADYADLDTYVRKGTLLINTNETALLKDATESKPWTVTFEDKLTMGYSGGDMQAITLTGGLTKLYFVESSGAYGIGLEAQQSYVGKTEELTSNWNGKFTVKPENVNFTYTDCAGKKFMLNGTATGRTFNTYDGISATTMSLRMTNGEYYSSSALYGGKIEASLGDGYNPSLYPSKDVIVEITLEGTRLRQTITYAGHIVTV
;
A
#
# COMPACT_ATOMS: atom_id res chain seq x y z
N MET A 1 15.83 12.96 34.04
CA MET A 1 15.53 12.37 32.72
C MET A 1 15.58 10.86 32.92
N LYS A 2 14.44 10.15 32.90
CA LYS A 2 14.47 8.68 33.00
C LYS A 2 15.06 8.16 31.69
N GLU A 3 16.06 7.29 31.80
CA GLU A 3 16.62 6.56 30.65
C GLU A 3 15.46 5.88 29.91
N ASP A 4 15.31 6.15 28.61
CA ASP A 4 14.30 5.47 27.80
C ASP A 4 14.76 4.03 27.53
N ASP A 5 14.30 3.11 28.38
CA ASP A 5 14.67 1.69 28.36
C ASP A 5 14.05 0.89 27.19
N THR A 6 13.28 1.56 26.33
CA THR A 6 12.64 0.96 25.15
C THR A 6 13.66 0.32 24.23
N TYR A 7 14.84 0.94 24.06
CA TYR A 7 15.92 0.36 23.27
C TYR A 7 16.41 -0.99 23.83
N LYS A 8 16.59 -1.10 25.15
CA LYS A 8 17.00 -2.36 25.78
C LYS A 8 15.91 -3.42 25.65
N LYS A 9 14.65 -3.02 25.75
CA LYS A 9 13.48 -3.90 25.58
C LYS A 9 13.36 -4.48 24.17
N LEU A 10 13.66 -3.69 23.14
CA LEU A 10 13.56 -4.09 21.74
C LEU A 10 14.77 -4.89 21.23
N LYS A 11 15.93 -4.77 21.88
CA LYS A 11 17.17 -5.46 21.50
C LYS A 11 17.00 -6.94 21.09
N PRO A 12 16.29 -7.81 21.84
CA PRO A 12 16.14 -9.23 21.47
C PRO A 12 15.30 -9.45 20.19
N VAL A 13 14.43 -8.51 19.83
CA VAL A 13 13.53 -8.60 18.66
C VAL A 13 13.95 -7.70 17.51
N GLN A 14 15.05 -6.96 17.65
CA GLN A 14 15.52 -5.99 16.66
C GLN A 14 15.76 -6.61 15.26
N PRO A 15 16.36 -7.81 15.11
CA PRO A 15 16.48 -8.43 13.79
C PRO A 15 15.11 -8.74 13.18
N GLY A 16 14.16 -9.20 13.99
CA GLY A 16 12.76 -9.39 13.57
C GLY A 16 12.11 -8.10 13.10
N LEU A 17 12.29 -6.99 13.82
CA LEU A 17 11.79 -5.67 13.41
C LEU A 17 12.36 -5.22 12.06
N ASN A 18 13.63 -5.53 11.77
CA ASN A 18 14.22 -5.22 10.47
C ASN A 18 13.56 -6.04 9.35
N ILE A 19 13.21 -7.31 9.57
CA ILE A 19 12.49 -8.15 8.61
C ILE A 19 11.09 -7.59 8.35
N TYR A 20 10.36 -7.28 9.43
CA TYR A 20 9.03 -6.67 9.34
C TYR A 20 9.07 -5.36 8.54
N THR A 21 10.00 -4.47 8.86
CA THR A 21 10.13 -3.16 8.22
C THR A 21 10.46 -3.29 6.73
N GLY A 22 11.40 -4.18 6.36
CA GLY A 22 11.76 -4.42 4.96
C GLY A 22 10.58 -4.94 4.14
N ALA A 23 9.86 -5.94 4.65
CA ALA A 23 8.70 -6.52 3.98
C ALA A 23 7.54 -5.51 3.85
N MET A 24 7.25 -4.74 4.91
CA MET A 24 6.22 -3.70 4.88
C MET A 24 6.57 -2.58 3.92
N ASN A 25 7.81 -2.08 3.92
CA ASN A 25 8.25 -1.04 3.00
C ASN A 25 8.13 -1.49 1.54
N GLN A 26 8.60 -2.70 1.24
CA GLN A 26 8.42 -3.29 -0.10
C GLN A 26 6.93 -3.34 -0.47
N ASN A 27 6.08 -3.83 0.43
CA ASN A 27 4.66 -3.96 0.17
C ASN A 27 3.96 -2.60 -0.04
N ILE A 28 4.29 -1.57 0.75
CA ILE A 28 3.75 -0.21 0.61
C ILE A 28 4.11 0.39 -0.75
N VAL A 29 5.35 0.19 -1.20
CA VAL A 29 5.80 0.62 -2.52
C VAL A 29 5.05 -0.13 -3.61
N SER A 30 5.01 -1.46 -3.55
CA SER A 30 4.33 -2.29 -4.55
C SER A 30 2.81 -2.06 -4.61
N MET A 31 2.20 -1.47 -3.58
CA MET A 31 0.77 -1.16 -3.53
C MET A 31 0.41 0.23 -4.09
N GLN A 32 1.36 1.04 -4.60
CA GLN A 32 1.04 2.38 -5.09
C GLN A 32 0.00 2.38 -6.23
N GLN A 33 0.12 1.45 -7.19
CA GLN A 33 -0.88 1.27 -8.26
C GLN A 33 -2.27 0.97 -7.69
N ALA A 34 -2.36 0.03 -6.73
CA ALA A 34 -3.63 -0.33 -6.08
C ALA A 34 -4.22 0.83 -5.27
N ASN A 35 -3.38 1.55 -4.51
CA ASN A 35 -3.79 2.69 -3.69
C ASN A 35 -4.49 3.76 -4.55
N PHE A 36 -3.86 4.19 -5.64
CA PHE A 36 -4.46 5.21 -6.51
C PHE A 36 -5.61 4.68 -7.38
N GLY A 37 -5.55 3.42 -7.82
CA GLY A 37 -6.64 2.77 -8.53
C GLY A 37 -7.92 2.71 -7.68
N LEU A 38 -7.81 2.33 -6.40
CA LEU A 38 -8.93 2.29 -5.46
C LEU A 38 -9.45 3.71 -5.14
N ARG A 39 -8.58 4.69 -4.95
CA ARG A 39 -9.01 6.08 -4.73
C ARG A 39 -9.76 6.65 -5.94
N LEU A 40 -9.30 6.35 -7.15
CA LEU A 40 -10.03 6.74 -8.35
C LEU A 40 -11.37 6.00 -8.45
N ALA A 41 -11.41 4.70 -8.18
CA ALA A 41 -12.66 3.94 -8.19
C ALA A 41 -13.69 4.52 -7.20
N MET A 42 -13.25 4.96 -6.03
CA MET A 42 -14.10 5.64 -5.04
C MET A 42 -14.61 7.01 -5.53
N LEU A 43 -13.75 7.80 -6.21
CA LEU A 43 -14.15 9.05 -6.85
C LEU A 43 -15.22 8.82 -7.93
N VAL A 44 -15.02 7.80 -8.78
CA VAL A 44 -15.97 7.45 -9.84
C VAL A 44 -17.29 6.95 -9.27
N ALA A 45 -17.25 6.12 -8.22
CA ALA A 45 -18.46 5.66 -7.54
C ALA A 45 -19.25 6.80 -6.88
N GLU A 46 -18.56 7.79 -6.28
CA GLU A 46 -19.22 8.98 -5.75
C GLU A 46 -19.78 9.87 -6.87
N ALA A 47 -19.07 10.02 -7.99
CA ALA A 47 -19.54 10.76 -9.15
C ALA A 47 -20.85 10.18 -9.72
N ASP A 48 -20.91 8.85 -9.83
CA ASP A 48 -22.12 8.11 -10.23
C ASP A 48 -23.26 8.34 -9.23
N LYS A 49 -23.01 8.20 -7.93
CA LYS A 49 -24.02 8.48 -6.88
C LYS A 49 -24.59 9.90 -6.97
N GLN A 50 -23.73 10.89 -7.26
CA GLN A 50 -24.13 12.29 -7.38
C GLN A 50 -24.65 12.67 -8.78
N GLN A 51 -24.58 11.77 -9.76
CA GLN A 51 -24.91 12.02 -11.17
C GLN A 51 -24.12 13.21 -11.75
N LYS A 52 -22.80 13.23 -11.50
CA LYS A 52 -21.87 14.29 -11.90
C LYS A 52 -20.64 13.73 -12.59
N THR A 53 -19.85 14.60 -13.22
CA THR A 53 -18.49 14.24 -13.64
C THR A 53 -17.54 14.21 -12.46
N ILE A 54 -16.42 13.49 -12.57
CA ILE A 54 -15.40 13.37 -11.51
C ILE A 54 -14.79 14.73 -11.08
N ASP A 55 -14.89 15.75 -11.92
CA ASP A 55 -14.37 17.10 -11.67
C ASP A 55 -15.34 17.99 -10.87
N GLU A 56 -16.60 17.57 -10.74
CA GLU A 56 -17.68 18.33 -10.08
C GLU A 56 -18.13 17.72 -8.75
N VAL A 57 -17.57 16.56 -8.39
CA VAL A 57 -17.91 15.84 -7.15
C VAL A 57 -17.39 16.62 -5.95
N THR A 58 -18.32 16.98 -5.07
CA THR A 58 -18.02 17.67 -3.81
C THR A 58 -18.50 16.84 -2.63
N VAL A 59 -17.79 16.99 -1.50
CA VAL A 59 -18.15 16.31 -0.24
C VAL A 59 -18.02 17.29 0.94
N GLY A 60 -18.80 17.02 1.99
CA GLY A 60 -18.85 17.86 3.19
C GLY A 60 -19.60 19.17 3.00
N SER A 61 -19.75 19.94 4.09
CA SER A 61 -20.48 21.20 4.11
C SER A 61 -19.76 22.35 3.38
N SER A 62 -18.45 22.23 3.17
CA SER A 62 -17.61 23.23 2.49
C SER A 62 -17.55 23.07 0.96
N ASN A 63 -18.29 22.12 0.38
CA ASN A 63 -18.23 21.80 -1.05
C ASN A 63 -16.80 21.58 -1.58
N THR A 64 -15.96 20.92 -0.78
CA THR A 64 -14.59 20.61 -1.19
C THR A 64 -14.61 19.56 -2.29
N LEU A 65 -13.83 19.79 -3.35
CA LEU A 65 -13.68 18.83 -4.45
C LEU A 65 -13.11 17.51 -3.93
N LEU A 66 -13.85 16.43 -4.12
CA LEU A 66 -13.43 15.10 -3.65
C LEU A 66 -12.15 14.64 -4.36
N LYS A 67 -12.01 14.95 -5.65
CA LYS A 67 -10.80 14.68 -6.43
C LYS A 67 -9.54 15.19 -5.74
N ARG A 68 -9.58 16.40 -5.16
CA ARG A 68 -8.47 17.00 -4.41
C ARG A 68 -8.14 16.21 -3.15
N GLN A 69 -9.15 15.72 -2.44
CA GLN A 69 -8.97 14.96 -1.20
C GLN A 69 -8.38 13.57 -1.46
N LEU A 70 -8.83 12.90 -2.52
CA LEU A 70 -8.39 11.54 -2.82
C LEU A 70 -7.07 11.48 -3.60
N LEU A 71 -6.87 12.40 -4.54
CA LEU A 71 -5.78 12.34 -5.53
C LEU A 71 -4.83 13.55 -5.47
N GLY A 72 -5.03 14.47 -4.52
CA GLY A 72 -4.07 15.53 -4.26
C GLY A 72 -3.98 16.48 -5.45
N ASN A 73 -2.77 16.79 -5.89
CA ASN A 73 -2.53 17.70 -7.03
C ASN A 73 -2.52 16.95 -8.37
N ALA A 74 -2.72 15.63 -8.37
CA ALA A 74 -2.60 14.84 -9.58
C ALA A 74 -3.63 15.28 -10.62
N LYS A 75 -3.18 15.40 -11.88
CA LYS A 75 -4.07 15.58 -13.01
C LYS A 75 -4.72 14.24 -13.33
N VAL A 76 -6.05 14.22 -13.49
CA VAL A 76 -6.79 13.03 -13.91
C VAL A 76 -7.51 13.34 -15.20
N GLU A 77 -7.33 12.47 -16.19
CA GLU A 77 -7.90 12.59 -17.53
C GLU A 77 -8.67 11.31 -17.86
N THR A 78 -9.86 11.46 -18.42
CA THR A 78 -10.59 10.33 -19.02
C THR A 78 -9.94 9.96 -20.35
N THR A 79 -9.81 8.66 -20.60
CA THR A 79 -9.27 8.09 -21.83
C THR A 79 -10.33 7.18 -22.46
N ALA A 80 -10.07 6.65 -23.67
CA ALA A 80 -10.98 5.74 -24.34
C ALA A 80 -11.30 4.48 -23.51
N ASN A 81 -10.34 4.00 -22.70
CA ASN A 81 -10.44 2.72 -21.98
C ASN A 81 -10.47 2.89 -20.45
N GLY A 82 -10.52 4.11 -19.93
CA GLY A 82 -10.45 4.37 -18.49
C GLY A 82 -9.85 5.73 -18.19
N TYR A 83 -8.76 5.79 -17.43
CA TYR A 83 -8.22 7.04 -16.90
C TYR A 83 -6.68 7.09 -16.91
N LYS A 84 -6.15 8.31 -16.97
CA LYS A 84 -4.73 8.62 -16.79
C LYS A 84 -4.57 9.54 -15.59
N ILE A 85 -3.71 9.16 -14.65
CA ILE A 85 -3.35 9.98 -13.48
C ILE A 85 -1.89 10.41 -13.63
N THR A 86 -1.64 11.72 -13.67
CA THR A 86 -0.30 12.29 -13.80
C THR A 86 0.06 13.07 -12.53
N PHE A 87 1.18 12.68 -11.92
CA PHE A 87 1.80 13.35 -10.79
C PHE A 87 2.98 14.18 -11.29
N ASP A 88 3.02 15.46 -10.90
CA ASP A 88 4.09 16.39 -11.26
C ASP A 88 4.35 17.40 -10.13
N ALA A 89 4.29 16.92 -8.88
CA ALA A 89 4.42 17.79 -7.73
C ALA A 89 5.91 17.92 -7.33
N ASP A 90 6.40 19.14 -7.17
CA ASP A 90 7.71 19.43 -6.55
C ASP A 90 7.63 19.48 -5.01
N TYR A 91 6.42 19.34 -4.46
CA TYR A 91 6.13 19.38 -3.03
C TYR A 91 5.31 18.16 -2.61
N ALA A 92 5.32 17.84 -1.31
CA ALA A 92 4.52 16.74 -0.80
C ALA A 92 3.04 16.93 -1.14
N ASP A 93 2.40 15.89 -1.68
CA ASP A 93 0.99 15.89 -2.01
C ASP A 93 0.16 15.15 -0.93
N LEU A 94 -0.01 13.85 -1.10
CA LEU A 94 -0.79 12.94 -0.28
C LEU A 94 0.14 11.98 0.44
N ASP A 95 -0.25 11.58 1.65
CA ASP A 95 0.49 10.64 2.47
C ASP A 95 1.96 11.07 2.70
N THR A 96 2.24 12.37 2.66
CA THR A 96 3.58 13.00 2.86
C THR A 96 4.64 12.74 1.79
N TYR A 97 4.27 12.11 0.68
CA TYR A 97 5.21 11.84 -0.42
C TYR A 97 5.17 12.94 -1.49
N VAL A 98 6.31 13.10 -2.16
CA VAL A 98 6.44 13.77 -3.46
C VAL A 98 6.39 12.69 -4.53
N ARG A 99 5.54 12.88 -5.55
CA ARG A 99 5.37 11.92 -6.64
C ARG A 99 5.52 12.58 -7.99
N LYS A 100 6.20 11.87 -8.91
CA LYS A 100 6.31 12.24 -10.31
C LYS A 100 6.19 11.02 -11.20
N GLY A 101 5.39 11.12 -12.25
CA GLY A 101 5.13 10.02 -13.17
C GLY A 101 3.64 9.83 -13.43
N THR A 102 3.31 8.76 -14.15
CA THR A 102 1.97 8.56 -14.68
C THR A 102 1.48 7.14 -14.46
N LEU A 103 0.25 7.02 -13.96
CA LEU A 103 -0.52 5.79 -13.91
C LEU A 103 -1.55 5.75 -15.03
N LEU A 104 -1.69 4.57 -15.65
CA LEU A 104 -2.73 4.25 -16.61
C LEU A 104 -3.69 3.25 -15.97
N ILE A 105 -4.97 3.56 -16.02
CA ILE A 105 -6.04 2.75 -15.45
C ILE A 105 -6.98 2.37 -16.59
N ASN A 106 -7.05 1.08 -16.90
CA ASN A 106 -8.02 0.54 -17.84
C ASN A 106 -9.15 -0.14 -17.04
N THR A 107 -10.39 0.30 -17.28
CA THR A 107 -11.56 -0.20 -16.56
C THR A 107 -12.12 -1.49 -17.17
N ASN A 108 -11.56 -1.93 -18.29
CA ASN A 108 -11.98 -3.10 -19.06
C ASN A 108 -13.51 -3.12 -19.24
N GLU A 109 -14.05 -1.98 -19.67
CA GLU A 109 -15.48 -1.76 -19.97
C GLU A 109 -16.42 -1.88 -18.77
N THR A 110 -15.91 -1.85 -17.53
CA THR A 110 -16.73 -1.82 -16.31
C THR A 110 -16.66 -0.44 -15.67
N ALA A 111 -17.72 0.35 -15.80
CA ALA A 111 -17.70 1.75 -15.37
C ALA A 111 -17.45 1.95 -13.87
N LEU A 112 -17.95 1.02 -13.04
CA LEU A 112 -17.73 1.01 -11.60
C LEU A 112 -16.93 -0.22 -11.19
N LEU A 113 -16.00 -0.05 -10.25
CA LEU A 113 -15.18 -1.16 -9.77
C LEU A 113 -16.00 -2.29 -9.12
N LYS A 114 -17.17 -1.98 -8.55
CA LYS A 114 -18.09 -2.99 -7.98
C LYS A 114 -18.63 -3.98 -9.04
N ASP A 115 -18.58 -3.59 -10.32
CA ASP A 115 -19.03 -4.42 -11.44
C ASP A 115 -17.87 -5.16 -12.12
N ALA A 116 -16.62 -4.85 -11.76
CA ALA A 116 -15.44 -5.54 -12.26
C ALA A 116 -15.30 -6.92 -11.61
N THR A 117 -14.94 -7.93 -12.39
CA THR A 117 -14.79 -9.33 -11.92
C THR A 117 -13.33 -9.79 -12.01
N GLU A 118 -12.95 -10.89 -11.35
CA GLU A 118 -11.58 -11.41 -11.44
C GLU A 118 -11.16 -11.74 -12.89
N SER A 119 -12.11 -12.15 -13.74
CA SER A 119 -11.88 -12.40 -15.18
C SER A 119 -11.85 -11.12 -16.04
N LYS A 120 -12.43 -10.02 -15.55
CA LYS A 120 -12.47 -8.72 -16.23
C LYS A 120 -12.16 -7.61 -15.22
N PRO A 121 -10.94 -7.60 -14.64
CA PRO A 121 -10.60 -6.67 -13.57
C PRO A 121 -10.31 -5.30 -14.16
N TRP A 122 -10.38 -4.24 -13.36
CA TRP A 122 -9.65 -3.02 -13.68
C TRP A 122 -8.15 -3.31 -13.61
N THR A 123 -7.37 -2.73 -14.51
CA THR A 123 -5.92 -2.89 -14.52
C THR A 123 -5.24 -1.54 -14.36
N VAL A 124 -4.20 -1.50 -13.52
CA VAL A 124 -3.40 -0.30 -13.27
C VAL A 124 -1.94 -0.60 -13.61
N THR A 125 -1.34 0.22 -14.46
CA THR A 125 0.07 0.15 -14.87
C THR A 125 0.73 1.53 -14.78
N PHE A 126 2.06 1.57 -14.87
CA PHE A 126 2.78 2.82 -15.15
C PHE A 126 2.82 3.07 -16.66
N GLU A 127 2.81 4.33 -17.08
CA GLU A 127 3.08 4.70 -18.49
C GLU A 127 4.58 4.54 -18.82
N ASP A 128 5.44 4.92 -17.88
CA ASP A 128 6.89 4.72 -17.91
C ASP A 128 7.33 4.28 -16.51
N LYS A 129 7.29 5.21 -15.56
CA LYS A 129 7.61 4.96 -14.15
C LYS A 129 6.85 5.89 -13.22
N LEU A 130 6.91 5.58 -11.94
CA LEU A 130 6.55 6.47 -10.85
C LEU A 130 7.76 6.63 -9.93
N THR A 131 8.18 7.86 -9.68
CA THR A 131 9.18 8.18 -8.66
C THR A 131 8.49 8.72 -7.42
N MET A 132 8.91 8.25 -6.25
CA MET A 132 8.35 8.64 -4.96
C MET A 132 9.48 8.94 -3.96
N GLY A 133 9.33 10.02 -3.19
CA GLY A 133 10.26 10.40 -2.12
C GLY A 133 9.56 11.18 -1.01
N TYR A 134 10.24 11.42 0.11
CA TYR A 134 9.73 12.30 1.19
C TYR A 134 10.13 13.76 0.91
N SER A 135 9.27 14.72 1.26
CA SER A 135 9.60 16.14 1.09
C SER A 135 10.69 16.61 2.05
N GLY A 136 11.69 17.35 1.56
CA GLY A 136 12.59 18.16 2.39
C GLY A 136 13.91 17.52 2.83
N GLY A 137 14.42 16.50 2.13
CA GLY A 137 15.76 15.96 2.40
C GLY A 137 16.37 15.20 1.22
N ASP A 138 17.68 14.95 1.29
CA ASP A 138 18.53 14.19 0.33
C ASP A 138 18.16 12.68 0.23
N MET A 139 16.88 12.30 0.40
CA MET A 139 16.48 10.90 0.45
C MET A 139 16.38 10.27 -0.94
N GLN A 140 16.98 9.08 -1.05
CA GLN A 140 17.00 8.22 -2.22
C GLN A 140 15.57 7.97 -2.73
N ALA A 141 15.22 8.57 -3.87
CA ALA A 141 13.93 8.33 -4.51
C ALA A 141 13.74 6.84 -4.79
N ILE A 142 12.53 6.34 -4.49
CA ILE A 142 12.10 5.00 -4.90
C ILE A 142 11.51 5.14 -6.30
N THR A 143 12.01 4.35 -7.24
CA THR A 143 11.50 4.33 -8.61
C THR A 143 10.78 3.03 -8.85
N LEU A 144 9.51 3.13 -9.26
CA LEU A 144 8.67 2.00 -9.66
C LEU A 144 8.58 2.00 -11.18
N THR A 145 9.03 0.92 -11.83
CA THR A 145 9.24 0.88 -13.28
C THR A 145 8.31 -0.09 -14.01
N GLY A 146 7.58 -0.93 -13.26
CA GLY A 146 6.81 -1.98 -13.90
C GLY A 146 5.95 -2.78 -12.94
N GLY A 147 5.27 -3.76 -13.51
CA GLY A 147 4.27 -4.58 -12.86
C GLY A 147 2.85 -4.17 -13.20
N LEU A 148 1.94 -5.12 -12.99
CA LEU A 148 0.52 -4.99 -13.23
C LEU A 148 -0.24 -5.13 -11.92
N THR A 149 -1.15 -4.20 -11.67
CA THR A 149 -2.15 -4.36 -10.60
C THR A 149 -3.51 -4.66 -11.21
N LYS A 150 -4.21 -5.64 -10.63
CA LYS A 150 -5.60 -6.00 -10.96
C LYS A 150 -6.50 -5.64 -9.78
N LEU A 151 -7.60 -4.93 -10.04
CA LEU A 151 -8.62 -4.57 -9.07
C LEU A 151 -9.97 -5.11 -9.53
N TYR A 152 -10.71 -5.77 -8.64
CA TYR A 152 -12.01 -6.36 -8.97
C TYR A 152 -12.87 -6.54 -7.72
N PHE A 153 -14.17 -6.76 -7.90
CA PHE A 153 -15.08 -7.08 -6.81
C PHE A 153 -15.18 -8.61 -6.61
N VAL A 154 -15.21 -9.03 -5.36
CA VAL A 154 -15.34 -10.43 -4.93
C VAL A 154 -16.69 -10.59 -4.25
N GLU A 155 -17.71 -10.90 -5.06
CA GLU A 155 -19.12 -10.92 -4.67
C GLU A 155 -19.39 -11.80 -3.44
N SER A 156 -18.76 -12.98 -3.38
CA SER A 156 -18.94 -13.94 -2.27
C SER A 156 -18.49 -13.41 -0.89
N SER A 157 -17.64 -12.39 -0.87
CA SER A 157 -17.09 -11.82 0.37
C SER A 157 -17.50 -10.37 0.62
N GLY A 158 -18.09 -9.70 -0.39
CA GLY A 158 -18.36 -8.27 -0.38
C GLY A 158 -17.08 -7.44 -0.24
N ALA A 159 -15.97 -7.89 -0.83
CA ALA A 159 -14.66 -7.24 -0.75
C ALA A 159 -14.12 -6.94 -2.15
N TYR A 160 -13.12 -6.07 -2.23
CA TYR A 160 -12.38 -5.79 -3.46
C TYR A 160 -11.06 -6.55 -3.46
N GLY A 161 -10.83 -7.36 -4.49
CA GLY A 161 -9.59 -8.05 -4.73
C GLY A 161 -8.52 -7.11 -5.30
N ILE A 162 -7.28 -7.33 -4.87
CA ILE A 162 -6.08 -6.64 -5.33
C ILE A 162 -5.08 -7.73 -5.71
N GLY A 163 -4.79 -7.86 -7.01
CA GLY A 163 -3.72 -8.72 -7.52
C GLY A 163 -2.51 -7.85 -7.88
N LEU A 164 -1.33 -8.20 -7.37
CA LEU A 164 -0.06 -7.59 -7.72
C LEU A 164 0.76 -8.60 -8.50
N GLU A 165 1.15 -8.25 -9.72
CA GLU A 165 1.95 -9.09 -10.61
C GLU A 165 3.25 -8.36 -10.96
N ALA A 166 4.37 -9.01 -10.65
CA ALA A 166 5.72 -8.56 -10.99
C ALA A 166 5.98 -7.08 -10.72
N GLN A 167 5.63 -6.59 -9.53
CA GLN A 167 5.84 -5.20 -9.15
C GLN A 167 7.35 -4.93 -9.05
N GLN A 168 7.83 -4.05 -9.93
CA GLN A 168 9.24 -3.73 -10.08
C GLN A 168 9.55 -2.35 -9.52
N SER A 169 10.53 -2.29 -8.63
CA SER A 169 11.01 -1.05 -8.05
C SER A 169 12.43 -1.18 -7.52
N TYR A 170 13.13 -0.05 -7.42
CA TYR A 170 14.46 0.07 -6.84
C TYR A 170 14.60 1.39 -6.07
N VAL A 171 15.63 1.47 -5.22
CA VAL A 171 15.94 2.66 -4.42
C VAL A 171 17.21 3.32 -4.94
N GLY A 172 17.21 4.65 -5.06
CA GLY A 172 18.38 5.43 -5.45
C GLY A 172 18.82 5.21 -6.90
N LYS A 173 20.13 5.07 -7.13
CA LYS A 173 20.72 4.81 -8.47
C LYS A 173 21.04 3.33 -8.73
N THR A 174 20.73 2.46 -7.78
CA THR A 174 21.07 1.04 -7.82
C THR A 174 19.95 0.23 -8.46
N GLU A 175 19.87 0.27 -9.79
CA GLU A 175 18.97 -0.61 -10.57
C GLU A 175 19.27 -2.11 -10.35
N GLU A 176 20.44 -2.45 -9.80
CA GLU A 176 20.86 -3.82 -9.48
C GLU A 176 19.99 -4.49 -8.40
N LEU A 177 19.42 -3.70 -7.48
CA LEU A 177 18.51 -4.18 -6.43
C LEU A 177 17.05 -3.96 -6.84
N THR A 178 16.68 -4.49 -8.00
CA THR A 178 15.28 -4.43 -8.48
C THR A 178 14.41 -5.50 -7.81
N SER A 179 13.23 -5.08 -7.34
CA SER A 179 12.20 -5.95 -6.79
C SER A 179 11.38 -6.67 -7.88
N ASN A 180 10.73 -7.77 -7.51
CA ASN A 180 9.77 -8.50 -8.34
C ASN A 180 8.66 -9.04 -7.44
N TRP A 181 7.91 -8.12 -6.84
CA TRP A 181 6.97 -8.43 -5.76
C TRP A 181 5.61 -8.85 -6.33
N ASN A 182 5.07 -9.95 -5.82
CA ASN A 182 3.78 -10.50 -6.23
C ASN A 182 2.88 -10.62 -5.02
N GLY A 183 1.56 -10.45 -5.19
CA GLY A 183 0.65 -10.50 -4.06
C GLY A 183 -0.81 -10.63 -4.44
N LYS A 184 -1.61 -11.10 -3.50
CA LYS A 184 -3.06 -11.18 -3.58
C LYS A 184 -3.65 -10.73 -2.25
N PHE A 185 -4.42 -9.65 -2.30
CA PHE A 185 -5.09 -9.06 -1.15
C PHE A 185 -6.57 -8.87 -1.40
N THR A 186 -7.32 -8.67 -0.34
CA THR A 186 -8.71 -8.20 -0.35
C THR A 186 -8.83 -7.02 0.59
N VAL A 187 -9.49 -5.96 0.13
CA VAL A 187 -9.91 -4.83 0.96
C VAL A 187 -11.43 -4.85 1.08
N LYS A 188 -11.93 -5.02 2.31
CA LYS A 188 -13.36 -5.05 2.58
C LYS A 188 -13.79 -3.73 3.23
N PRO A 189 -14.53 -2.87 2.53
CA PRO A 189 -15.17 -1.71 3.14
C PRO A 189 -16.36 -2.16 4.00
N GLU A 190 -16.82 -1.28 4.88
CA GLU A 190 -18.13 -1.47 5.54
C GLU A 190 -19.31 -1.33 4.57
N ASN A 191 -19.14 -0.62 3.45
CA ASN A 191 -20.15 -0.48 2.41
C ASN A 191 -19.60 -0.87 1.03
N VAL A 192 -20.24 -1.87 0.41
CA VAL A 192 -19.84 -2.44 -0.89
C VAL A 192 -20.06 -1.51 -2.08
N ASN A 193 -20.79 -0.39 -1.94
CA ASN A 193 -20.92 0.58 -3.02
C ASN A 193 -19.64 1.40 -3.22
N PHE A 194 -18.74 1.41 -2.22
CA PHE A 194 -17.42 2.02 -2.28
C PHE A 194 -17.41 3.51 -2.65
N THR A 195 -18.53 4.20 -2.41
CA THR A 195 -18.61 5.65 -2.53
C THR A 195 -17.89 6.29 -1.35
N TYR A 196 -17.34 7.49 -1.53
CA TYR A 196 -16.60 8.16 -0.47
C TYR A 196 -17.51 8.44 0.73
N THR A 197 -18.71 8.99 0.47
CA THR A 197 -19.65 9.36 1.54
C THR A 197 -20.10 8.18 2.38
N ASP A 198 -20.22 6.99 1.77
CA ASP A 198 -20.63 5.79 2.51
C ASP A 198 -19.46 5.14 3.28
N CYS A 199 -18.21 5.44 2.93
CA CYS A 199 -17.02 4.86 3.54
C CYS A 199 -16.24 5.83 4.45
N ALA A 200 -16.47 7.13 4.37
CA ALA A 200 -15.76 8.13 5.15
C ALA A 200 -15.89 7.87 6.66
N GLY A 201 -14.76 7.84 7.37
CA GLY A 201 -14.69 7.58 8.81
C GLY A 201 -14.91 6.12 9.21
N LYS A 202 -15.13 5.21 8.25
CA LYS A 202 -15.33 3.78 8.50
C LYS A 202 -14.04 2.99 8.25
N LYS A 203 -13.98 1.78 8.82
CA LYS A 203 -12.80 0.94 8.65
C LYS A 203 -12.84 0.13 7.36
N PHE A 204 -11.66 -0.13 6.84
CA PHE A 204 -11.40 -1.08 5.77
C PHE A 204 -10.60 -2.24 6.34
N MET A 205 -11.05 -3.47 6.07
CA MET A 205 -10.35 -4.69 6.48
C MET A 205 -9.48 -5.20 5.34
N LEU A 206 -8.17 -5.20 5.53
CA LEU A 206 -7.19 -5.72 4.58
C LEU A 206 -6.71 -7.11 5.00
N ASN A 207 -6.76 -8.05 4.07
CA ASN A 207 -6.19 -9.39 4.23
C ASN A 207 -5.42 -9.76 2.98
N GLY A 208 -4.37 -10.57 3.11
CA GLY A 208 -3.69 -11.12 1.95
C GLY A 208 -2.26 -11.50 2.19
N THR A 209 -1.59 -11.87 1.12
CA THR A 209 -0.20 -12.30 1.13
C THR A 209 0.55 -11.70 -0.04
N ALA A 210 1.84 -11.48 0.15
CA ALA A 210 2.76 -11.12 -0.90
C ALA A 210 4.14 -11.74 -0.70
N THR A 211 4.88 -11.92 -1.78
CA THR A 211 6.23 -12.47 -1.77
C THR A 211 6.97 -12.10 -3.04
N GLY A 212 8.29 -12.14 -2.96
CA GLY A 212 9.16 -11.99 -4.11
C GLY A 212 10.49 -11.38 -3.71
N ARG A 213 11.31 -11.11 -4.75
CA ARG A 213 12.53 -10.33 -4.61
C ARG A 213 12.17 -8.91 -4.19
N THR A 214 12.88 -8.37 -3.21
CA THR A 214 12.70 -6.99 -2.73
C THR A 214 13.85 -6.10 -3.20
N PHE A 215 13.68 -4.78 -3.10
CA PHE A 215 14.81 -3.84 -3.24
C PHE A 215 15.68 -3.75 -1.98
N ASN A 216 15.33 -4.48 -0.92
CA ASN A 216 16.12 -4.54 0.31
C ASN A 216 17.29 -5.51 0.15
N THR A 217 18.40 -5.20 0.83
CA THR A 217 19.55 -6.10 0.97
C THR A 217 19.86 -6.32 2.45
N TYR A 218 20.10 -7.58 2.81
CA TYR A 218 20.43 -8.00 4.18
C TYR A 218 21.85 -8.57 4.29
N ASP A 219 22.51 -8.82 3.16
CA ASP A 219 23.92 -9.21 3.03
C ASP A 219 24.80 -8.05 2.52
N GLY A 220 24.19 -6.93 2.12
CA GLY A 220 24.86 -5.77 1.52
C GLY A 220 25.25 -5.95 0.05
N ILE A 221 24.89 -7.07 -0.58
CA ILE A 221 25.33 -7.45 -1.93
C ILE A 221 24.13 -7.71 -2.84
N SER A 222 23.16 -8.48 -2.37
CA SER A 222 22.08 -9.00 -3.19
C SER A 222 20.70 -8.62 -2.67
N ALA A 223 19.76 -8.52 -3.61
CA ALA A 223 18.36 -8.30 -3.31
C ALA A 223 17.78 -9.52 -2.59
N THR A 224 17.14 -9.27 -1.45
CA THR A 224 16.63 -10.33 -0.59
C THR A 224 15.20 -10.71 -0.99
N THR A 225 14.93 -12.02 -1.05
CA THR A 225 13.55 -12.52 -1.18
C THR A 225 12.87 -12.44 0.18
N MET A 226 11.63 -11.95 0.21
CA MET A 226 10.84 -11.87 1.44
C MET A 226 9.40 -12.32 1.19
N SER A 227 8.65 -12.52 2.27
CA SER A 227 7.20 -12.69 2.22
C SER A 227 6.51 -11.87 3.31
N LEU A 228 5.24 -11.58 3.07
CA LEU A 228 4.35 -10.86 3.98
C LEU A 228 2.96 -11.51 3.96
N ARG A 229 2.34 -11.65 5.13
CA ARG A 229 0.93 -12.00 5.29
C ARG A 229 0.28 -10.98 6.22
N MET A 230 -0.80 -10.36 5.74
CA MET A 230 -1.66 -9.47 6.53
C MET A 230 -2.94 -10.23 6.88
N THR A 231 -3.30 -10.24 8.16
CA THR A 231 -4.56 -10.79 8.66
C THR A 231 -5.29 -9.75 9.48
N ASN A 232 -6.56 -9.50 9.15
CA ASN A 232 -7.43 -8.55 9.83
C ASN A 232 -6.82 -7.14 9.96
N GLY A 233 -6.13 -6.67 8.92
CA GLY A 233 -5.54 -5.34 8.92
C GLY A 233 -6.62 -4.26 8.92
N GLU A 234 -6.68 -3.43 9.96
CA GLU A 234 -7.70 -2.39 10.11
C GLU A 234 -7.15 -1.03 9.68
N TYR A 235 -7.70 -0.47 8.61
CA TYR A 235 -7.34 0.85 8.08
C TYR A 235 -8.52 1.81 8.18
N TYR A 236 -8.28 3.01 8.71
CA TYR A 236 -9.22 4.14 8.65
C TYR A 236 -8.79 5.20 7.63
N SER A 237 -7.54 5.13 7.19
CA SER A 237 -6.95 5.94 6.14
C SER A 237 -6.00 5.06 5.31
N SER A 238 -5.48 5.62 4.22
CA SER A 238 -4.45 4.97 3.38
C SER A 238 -3.09 4.81 4.07
N SER A 239 -2.85 5.46 5.21
CA SER A 239 -1.50 5.70 5.73
C SER A 239 -1.17 4.97 7.03
N ALA A 240 -2.17 4.53 7.79
CA ALA A 240 -1.94 3.95 9.12
C ALA A 240 -2.80 2.71 9.39
N LEU A 241 -2.14 1.68 9.92
CA LEU A 241 -2.77 0.47 10.43
C LEU A 241 -3.13 0.66 11.90
N TYR A 242 -4.38 0.38 12.26
CA TYR A 242 -4.90 0.54 13.62
C TYR A 242 -5.15 -0.79 14.33
N GLY A 243 -5.09 -1.90 13.59
CA GLY A 243 -5.31 -3.24 14.10
C GLY A 243 -4.84 -4.29 13.11
N GLY A 244 -4.55 -5.50 13.59
CA GLY A 244 -4.28 -6.66 12.75
C GLY A 244 -2.93 -7.31 13.00
N LYS A 245 -2.67 -8.39 12.27
CA LYS A 245 -1.45 -9.20 12.40
C LYS A 245 -0.70 -9.23 11.08
N ILE A 246 0.60 -8.98 11.17
CA ILE A 246 1.54 -9.03 10.06
C ILE A 246 2.58 -10.11 10.36
N GLU A 247 2.65 -11.09 9.48
CA GLU A 247 3.69 -12.11 9.50
C GLU A 247 4.65 -11.80 8.34
N ALA A 248 5.93 -11.67 8.62
CA ALA A 248 6.95 -11.39 7.62
C ALA A 248 8.11 -12.37 7.74
N SER A 249 8.70 -12.72 6.59
CA SER A 249 9.77 -13.71 6.55
C SER A 249 10.85 -13.35 5.54
N LEU A 250 12.09 -13.69 5.87
CA LEU A 250 13.18 -13.80 4.90
C LEU A 250 13.06 -15.10 4.11
N GLY A 251 13.46 -15.05 2.84
CA GLY A 251 13.65 -16.23 2.00
C GLY A 251 14.91 -17.03 2.36
N ASP A 252 15.19 -18.05 1.57
CA ASP A 252 16.37 -18.90 1.77
C ASP A 252 17.68 -18.13 1.57
N GLY A 253 18.75 -18.58 2.24
CA GLY A 253 20.07 -17.97 2.16
C GLY A 253 20.32 -16.80 3.13
N TYR A 254 19.38 -16.52 4.04
CA TYR A 254 19.60 -15.54 5.11
C TYR A 254 20.72 -15.97 6.07
N ASN A 255 21.39 -15.01 6.70
CA ASN A 255 22.47 -15.28 7.66
C ASN A 255 21.90 -15.54 9.07
N PRO A 256 21.91 -16.78 9.60
CA PRO A 256 21.33 -17.09 10.91
C PRO A 256 22.11 -16.49 12.09
N SER A 257 23.38 -16.13 11.90
CA SER A 257 24.16 -15.43 12.93
C SER A 257 23.72 -13.99 13.12
N LEU A 258 23.14 -13.36 12.08
CA LEU A 258 22.58 -12.01 12.14
C LEU A 258 21.07 -12.03 12.43
N TYR A 259 20.38 -13.06 11.94
CA TYR A 259 18.94 -13.25 12.08
C TYR A 259 18.66 -14.63 12.66
N PRO A 260 18.57 -14.79 14.00
CA PRO A 260 18.36 -16.09 14.62
C PRO A 260 17.09 -16.84 14.17
N SER A 261 16.10 -16.10 13.68
CA SER A 261 14.90 -16.60 12.99
C SER A 261 14.72 -15.85 11.67
N LYS A 262 14.22 -16.54 10.64
CA LYS A 262 13.77 -15.89 9.40
C LYS A 262 12.39 -15.25 9.52
N ASP A 263 11.60 -15.67 10.50
CA ASP A 263 10.18 -15.31 10.66
C ASP A 263 10.00 -14.34 11.83
N VAL A 264 9.14 -13.34 11.63
CA VAL A 264 8.68 -12.40 12.64
C VAL A 264 7.15 -12.25 12.54
N ILE A 265 6.51 -12.08 13.70
CA ILE A 265 5.09 -11.71 13.79
C ILE A 265 4.99 -10.37 14.51
N VAL A 266 4.27 -9.43 13.92
CA VAL A 266 3.94 -8.14 14.52
C VAL A 266 2.42 -8.00 14.58
N GLU A 267 1.90 -7.89 15.79
CA GLU A 267 0.48 -7.63 16.05
C GLU A 267 0.29 -6.18 16.47
N ILE A 268 -0.63 -5.50 15.80
CA ILE A 268 -1.00 -4.12 16.08
C ILE A 268 -2.38 -4.13 16.73
N THR A 269 -2.51 -3.45 17.86
CA THR A 269 -3.77 -3.32 18.59
C THR A 269 -3.98 -1.89 19.07
N LEU A 270 -5.21 -1.40 19.04
CA LEU A 270 -5.58 -0.11 19.60
C LEU A 270 -6.11 -0.28 21.04
N GLU A 271 -5.35 0.16 22.03
CA GLU A 271 -5.75 0.21 23.44
C GLU A 271 -6.20 1.63 23.81
N GLY A 272 -7.50 1.87 23.77
CA GLY A 272 -8.05 3.22 23.92
C GLY A 272 -7.64 4.10 22.74
N THR A 273 -6.73 5.05 22.97
CA THR A 273 -6.17 5.93 21.93
C THR A 273 -4.72 5.58 21.56
N ARG A 274 -4.14 4.54 22.16
CA ARG A 274 -2.73 4.17 21.98
C ARG A 274 -2.61 2.94 21.10
N LEU A 275 -1.81 3.04 20.05
CA LEU A 275 -1.39 1.88 19.28
C LEU A 275 -0.31 1.13 20.05
N ARG A 276 -0.50 -0.18 20.18
CA ARG A 276 0.48 -1.13 20.70
C ARG A 276 0.98 -2.01 19.59
N GLN A 277 2.26 -2.38 19.67
CA GLN A 277 2.87 -3.37 18.80
C GLN A 277 3.43 -4.50 19.63
N THR A 278 2.94 -5.71 19.43
CA THR A 278 3.50 -6.93 20.02
C THR A 278 4.31 -7.66 18.96
N ILE A 279 5.61 -7.78 19.20
CA ILE A 279 6.57 -8.43 18.31
C ILE A 279 6.94 -9.79 18.89
N THR A 280 6.74 -10.84 18.09
CA THR A 280 7.20 -12.20 18.38
C THR A 280 8.33 -12.56 17.42
N TYR A 281 9.51 -12.84 17.96
CA TYR A 281 10.71 -13.15 17.17
C TYR A 281 11.67 -14.05 17.94
N ALA A 282 12.10 -15.16 17.33
CA ALA A 282 13.12 -16.07 17.88
C ALA A 282 12.89 -16.49 19.35
N GLY A 283 11.63 -16.77 19.73
CA GLY A 283 11.25 -17.15 21.09
C GLY A 283 11.07 -15.99 22.07
N HIS A 284 11.31 -14.74 21.64
CA HIS A 284 11.05 -13.54 22.42
C HIS A 284 9.71 -12.90 22.03
N ILE A 285 9.02 -12.34 23.03
CA ILE A 285 7.79 -11.56 22.85
C ILE A 285 7.99 -10.21 23.53
N VAL A 286 7.81 -9.12 22.78
CA VAL A 286 7.99 -7.75 23.26
C VAL A 286 6.81 -6.88 22.81
N THR A 287 6.15 -6.21 23.75
CA THR A 287 5.10 -5.23 23.46
C THR A 287 5.60 -3.81 23.68
N VAL A 288 5.43 -2.92 22.71
CA VAL A 288 5.70 -1.47 22.82
C VAL A 288 4.41 -0.66 22.66
#